data_AF-A0A9N9IB26-F1
#
_entry.id   AF-A0A9N9IB26-F1
#
_cell.length_a   1.000
_cell.length_b   1.000
_cell.length_c   1.000
_cell.angle_alpha   90.00
_cell.angle_beta   90.00
_cell.angle_gamma   90.00
#
_symmetry.space_group_name_H-M   'P 1'
#
loop_
_entity.id
_entity.type
_entity.pdbx_description
1 polymer ?
#
loop_
_entity_poly.entity_id
_entity_poly.type
_entity_poly.pdbx_seq_one_letter_code
_entity_poly.pdbx_strand_id
1 'polypeptide(L)'
;MDQIFASEYFDTIFRFLPTNKDLHSCLLVNKHWAACAVPILWEAPFRITGKYIPYSKVIKTYLAFIPDSTFLKFGYKERIG
;
A
#
# COMPACT_ATOMS: atom_id res chain seq x y z
N MET A 1 -7.40 9.29 28.56
CA MET A 1 -8.36 9.73 27.54
C MET A 1 -8.04 8.96 26.27
N ASP A 2 -8.64 7.80 26.09
CA ASP A 2 -8.47 7.00 24.87
C ASP A 2 -9.60 7.36 23.91
N GLN A 3 -9.52 8.55 23.32
CA GLN A 3 -10.46 8.92 22.27
C GLN A 3 -10.03 8.23 20.98
N ILE A 4 -10.59 7.05 20.76
CA ILE A 4 -10.44 6.30 19.51
C ILE A 4 -11.38 6.96 18.50
N PHE A 5 -10.84 7.80 17.64
CA PHE A 5 -11.58 8.31 16.48
C PHE A 5 -11.95 7.14 15.55
N ALA A 6 -13.11 7.22 14.91
CA ALA A 6 -13.47 6.28 13.85
C ALA A 6 -12.46 6.36 12.69
N SER A 7 -12.29 5.26 11.96
CA SER A 7 -11.33 5.16 10.85
C SER A 7 -11.62 6.16 9.71
N GLU A 8 -12.88 6.61 9.56
CA GLU A 8 -13.29 7.56 8.53
C GLU A 8 -12.61 8.92 8.67
N TYR A 9 -12.36 9.36 9.91
CA TYR A 9 -11.63 10.60 10.17
C TYR A 9 -10.16 10.48 9.76
N PHE A 10 -9.54 9.32 10.03
CA PHE A 10 -8.17 9.07 9.61
C PHE A 10 -8.04 9.01 8.09
N ASP A 11 -9.00 8.41 7.38
CA ASP A 11 -9.00 8.42 5.91
C ASP A 11 -9.01 9.86 5.38
N THR A 12 -9.87 10.71 5.92
CA THR A 12 -9.92 12.14 5.55
C THR A 12 -8.58 12.83 5.83
N ILE A 13 -8.06 12.74 7.06
CA ILE A 13 -6.81 13.39 7.47
C ILE A 13 -5.64 12.92 6.60
N PHE A 14 -5.52 11.61 6.37
CA PHE A 14 -4.42 11.01 5.65
C PHE A 14 -4.42 11.39 4.16
N ARG A 15 -5.60 11.58 3.55
CA ARG A 15 -5.72 12.07 2.16
C ARG A 15 -5.29 13.54 1.99
N PHE A 16 -5.34 14.34 3.06
CA PHE A 16 -4.84 15.72 3.05
C PHE A 16 -3.33 15.82 3.33
N LEU A 17 -2.64 14.70 3.58
CA LEU A 17 -1.18 14.73 3.73
C LEU A 17 -0.50 15.07 2.40
N PRO A 18 0.50 15.97 2.40
CA PRO A 18 1.05 16.53 1.17
C PRO A 18 1.92 15.54 0.40
N THR A 19 2.50 14.53 1.06
CA THR A 19 3.36 13.56 0.40
C THR A 19 3.14 12.14 0.89
N ASN A 20 3.49 11.16 0.04
CA ASN A 20 3.53 9.75 0.44
C ASN A 20 4.51 9.49 1.60
N LYS A 21 5.54 10.33 1.80
CA LYS A 21 6.49 10.18 2.92
C LYS A 21 5.83 10.45 4.26
N ASP A 22 4.94 11.44 4.30
CA ASP A 22 4.16 11.76 5.51
C ASP A 22 3.22 10.60 5.82
N LEU A 23 2.57 10.06 4.79
CA LEU A 23 1.69 8.90 4.92
C LEU A 23 2.45 7.62 5.33
N HIS A 24 3.69 7.42 4.86
CA HIS A 24 4.57 6.35 5.34
C HIS A 24 4.94 6.52 6.82
N SER A 25 5.07 7.76 7.31
CA SER A 25 5.34 8.02 8.73
C SER A 25 4.17 7.60 9.60
N CYS A 26 2.93 7.73 9.12
CA CYS A 26 1.73 7.24 9.82
C CYS A 26 1.75 5.73 10.09
N LEU A 27 2.44 4.93 9.27
CA LEU A 27 2.59 3.48 9.49
C LEU A 27 3.34 3.14 10.78
N LEU A 28 4.20 4.06 11.24
CA LEU A 28 5.09 3.84 12.38
C LEU A 28 4.51 4.34 13.70
N VAL A 29 3.34 5.00 13.69
CA VAL A 29 2.74 5.60 14.89
C VAL A 29 2.10 4.52 15.77
N ASN A 30 1.17 3.73 15.22
CA ASN A 30 0.54 2.60 15.89
C ASN A 30 -0.20 1.71 14.89
N LYS A 31 -0.68 0.54 15.35
CA LYS A 31 -1.41 -0.43 14.52
C LYS A 31 -2.66 0.14 13.84
N HIS A 32 -3.36 1.08 14.48
CA HIS A 32 -4.61 1.64 13.96
C HIS A 32 -4.33 2.63 12.81
N TRP A 33 -3.33 3.49 12.99
CA TRP A 33 -2.86 4.41 11.95
C TRP A 33 -2.29 3.64 10.77
N ALA A 34 -1.52 2.58 11.02
CA ALA A 34 -1.04 1.70 9.97
C ALA A 34 -2.20 1.09 9.17
N ALA A 35 -3.23 0.57 9.84
CA ALA A 35 -4.42 0.00 9.18
C ALA A 35 -5.17 1.03 8.33
N CYS A 36 -5.23 2.30 8.73
CA CYS A 36 -5.89 3.36 7.96
C CYS A 36 -5.01 3.89 6.81
N ALA A 37 -3.68 3.96 6.98
CA ALA A 37 -2.77 4.51 5.98
C ALA A 37 -2.45 3.52 4.84
N VAL A 38 -2.43 2.22 5.12
CA VAL A 38 -2.12 1.18 4.10
C VAL A 38 -3.08 1.26 2.89
N PRO A 39 -4.41 1.27 3.04
CA PRO A 39 -5.31 1.35 1.88
C PRO A 39 -5.04 2.56 0.98
N ILE A 40 -4.69 3.72 1.57
CA ILE A 40 -4.41 4.96 0.84
C ILE A 40 -3.06 4.86 0.09
N LEU A 41 -2.00 4.35 0.74
CA LEU A 41 -0.70 4.16 0.10
C LEU A 41 -0.76 3.22 -1.10
N TRP A 42 -1.59 2.19 -1.02
CA TRP A 42 -1.72 1.14 -2.03
C TRP A 42 -2.93 1.32 -2.95
N GLU A 43 -3.59 2.49 -2.95
CA GLU A 43 -4.73 2.79 -3.83
C GLU A 43 -4.30 2.81 -5.31
N ALA A 44 -3.06 3.25 -5.59
CA ALA A 44 -2.53 3.33 -6.95
C ALA A 44 -1.00 3.08 -6.99
N PRO A 45 -0.53 1.87 -6.66
CA PRO A 45 0.89 1.54 -6.46
C PRO A 45 1.75 1.69 -7.73
N PHE A 46 1.12 1.61 -8.90
CA PHE A 46 1.76 1.71 -10.21
C PHE A 46 1.43 3.04 -10.90
N ARG A 47 0.90 4.03 -10.19
CA ARG A 47 0.59 5.34 -10.79
C ARG A 47 1.89 6.02 -11.20
N ILE A 48 2.23 5.88 -12.48
CA ILE A 48 3.36 6.55 -13.12
C ILE A 48 2.99 8.03 -13.24
N THR A 49 3.29 8.81 -12.21
CA THR A 49 3.45 10.26 -12.39
C THR A 49 4.84 10.47 -12.98
N GLY A 50 5.05 11.45 -13.86
CA GLY A 50 6.31 11.62 -14.62
C GLY A 50 7.61 11.77 -13.81
N LYS A 51 7.55 11.69 -12.47
CA LYS A 51 8.67 11.69 -11.52
C LYS A 51 8.83 10.37 -10.74
N TYR A 52 7.92 9.39 -10.90
CA TYR A 52 7.89 8.17 -10.11
C TYR A 52 7.88 6.93 -11.02
N ILE A 53 9.01 6.22 -11.04
CA ILE A 53 9.12 4.87 -11.58
C ILE A 53 8.86 3.91 -10.43
N PRO A 54 7.85 3.02 -10.50
CA PRO A 54 7.59 2.08 -9.43
C PRO A 54 8.84 1.26 -9.14
N TYR A 55 9.29 1.32 -7.89
CA TYR A 55 10.52 0.66 -7.47
C TYR A 55 10.39 -0.85 -7.68
N SER A 56 11.43 -1.50 -8.20
CA SER A 56 11.40 -2.94 -8.53
C SER A 56 11.01 -3.82 -7.35
N LYS A 57 11.26 -3.38 -6.11
CA LYS A 57 10.82 -4.08 -4.88
C LYS A 57 9.30 -4.10 -4.74
N VAL A 58 8.56 -3.07 -5.16
CA VAL A 58 7.08 -3.04 -5.09
C VAL A 58 6.51 -4.12 -5.99
N ILE A 59 7.05 -4.28 -7.20
CA ILE A 59 6.67 -5.33 -8.13
C ILE A 59 6.93 -6.71 -7.51
N LYS A 60 8.11 -6.92 -6.91
CA LYS A 60 8.44 -8.18 -6.20
C LYS A 60 7.46 -8.49 -5.08
N THR A 61 7.10 -7.48 -4.26
CA THR A 61 6.09 -7.65 -3.20
C THR A 61 4.77 -8.12 -3.79
N TYR A 62 4.25 -7.45 -4.82
CA TYR A 62 3.02 -7.88 -5.48
C TYR A 62 3.09 -9.31 -6.00
N LEU A 63 4.17 -9.67 -6.71
CA LEU A 63 4.37 -11.02 -7.23
C LEU A 63 4.39 -12.08 -6.12
N ALA A 64 4.97 -11.77 -4.96
CA ALA A 64 5.01 -12.68 -3.82
C ALA A 64 3.62 -12.96 -3.22
N PHE A 65 2.71 -11.98 -3.25
CA PHE A 65 1.36 -12.11 -2.69
C PHE A 65 0.29 -12.56 -3.69
N ILE A 66 0.61 -12.67 -4.99
CA ILE A 66 -0.31 -13.25 -5.99
C ILE A 66 -0.40 -14.78 -5.76
N PRO A 67 -1.59 -15.40 -5.67
CA PRO A 67 -1.73 -16.84 -5.50
C PRO A 67 -1.14 -17.66 -6.65
N ASP A 68 -0.59 -18.84 -6.35
CA ASP A 68 -0.03 -19.76 -7.36
C ASP A 68 -1.06 -20.16 -8.42
N SER A 69 -2.32 -20.32 -8.01
CA SER A 69 -3.43 -20.62 -8.93
C SER A 69 -3.61 -19.55 -10.02
N THR A 70 -3.28 -18.29 -9.71
CA THR A 70 -3.32 -17.19 -10.68
C THR A 70 -2.14 -17.28 -11.65
N PHE A 71 -0.94 -17.64 -11.18
CA PHE A 71 0.23 -17.85 -12.06
C PHE A 71 0.01 -19.02 -13.03
N LEU A 72 -0.56 -20.13 -12.54
CA LEU A 72 -0.92 -21.28 -13.37
C LEU A 72 -1.93 -20.89 -14.45
N LYS A 73 -2.95 -20.08 -14.11
CA LYS A 73 -3.93 -19.55 -15.09
C LYS A 73 -3.28 -18.69 -16.17
N PHE A 74 -2.21 -17.97 -15.85
CA PHE A 74 -1.44 -17.17 -16.81
C PHE A 74 -0.41 -18.00 -17.60
N GLY A 75 -0.33 -19.32 -17.40
CA GLY A 75 0.57 -20.20 -18.14
C GLY A 75 1.99 -20.28 -17.58
N TYR A 76 2.23 -19.74 -16.38
CA TYR A 76 3.51 -19.90 -15.68
C TYR A 76 3.55 -21.26 -14.98
N LYS A 77 4.65 -22.00 -15.13
CA LYS A 77 4.87 -23.31 -14.49
C LYS A 77 5.14 -23.20 -12.99
N GLU A 78 5.74 -22.09 -12.57
CA GLU A 78 6.14 -21.80 -11.20
C GLU A 78 6.21 -20.28 -10.98
N ARG A 79 6.34 -19.84 -9.73
CA ARG A 79 6.49 -18.43 -9.40
C ARG A 79 7.80 -17.88 -9.98
N ILE A 80 7.69 -16.75 -10.67
CA ILE A 80 8.81 -15.93 -11.08
C ILE A 80 9.24 -15.06 -9.89
N GLY A 81 10.29 -15.50 -9.17
CA GLY A 81 10.81 -14.83 -7.98
C GLY A 81 12.22 -15.28 -7.60
#